data_AF-A0A2T2X8W2-F1
#
_entry.id   AF-A0A2T2X8W2-F1
#
_cell.length_a   1.000
_cell.length_b   1.000
_cell.length_c   1.000
_cell.angle_alpha   90.00
_cell.angle_beta   90.00
_cell.angle_gamma   90.00
#
_symmetry.space_group_name_H-M   'P 1'
#
loop_
_entity.id
_entity.type
_entity.pdbx_description
1 polymer ?
#
loop_
_entity_poly.entity_id
_entity_poly.type
_entity_poly.pdbx_seq_one_letter_code
_entity_poly.pdbx_strand_id
1 'polypeptide(L)'
;MSHWERGLGLSEFLAGSLVSIGPVNGEGNLKSFLSRPYPSHGSCRIYIEYNILAGFKSCMKPWAEKRRMTVIQMIACDLDGTLLDRDIHVNPKAAHLLRQLWKTGIHIVIATGRSWRTALKARQELGIPGPIVAHNGAYVFDPSKHPVEMYRHGIPRSRAEAMLRWSFDTEAHMRFYLGYQHPVFLTRIPDDYELWQKPDDLLITPDTLIPRKPLEILLLGQEHVEQFVREYGLKGPDYELTMFDHGHFLEVNICAPNVNKSEGLGYLARQYRIPRQNVLAIGDGLNDVPMLQWAGIGIASGNGLLQCQEVADYVTPRDSDDPVTAAILWAEQQGLLGPLRHQKVF
;
A
#
# COMPACT_ATOMS: atom_id res chain seq x y z
N MET A 1 44.15 -22.43 -26.36
CA MET A 1 43.05 -21.85 -27.17
C MET A 1 41.76 -22.24 -26.44
N SER A 2 41.24 -21.44 -25.49
CA SER A 2 40.43 -20.21 -25.65
C SER A 2 39.13 -20.47 -26.44
N HIS A 3 37.94 -20.02 -26.04
CA HIS A 3 37.49 -19.27 -24.86
C HIS A 3 35.97 -19.47 -24.68
N TRP A 4 35.56 -19.46 -23.42
CA TRP A 4 34.20 -19.33 -22.92
C TRP A 4 33.60 -17.94 -23.19
N GLU A 5 32.31 -17.86 -23.56
CA GLU A 5 31.42 -16.78 -23.13
C GLU A 5 30.07 -17.39 -22.73
N ARG A 6 29.94 -17.69 -21.43
CA ARG A 6 28.68 -18.01 -20.76
C ARG A 6 28.01 -16.69 -20.38
N GLY A 7 26.74 -16.55 -20.75
CA GLY A 7 25.90 -15.43 -20.33
C GLY A 7 25.87 -15.30 -18.80
N LEU A 8 26.15 -14.09 -18.33
CA LEU A 8 26.12 -13.71 -16.93
C LEU A 8 24.64 -13.68 -16.47
N GLY A 9 24.30 -14.57 -15.54
CA GLY A 9 22.98 -14.63 -14.93
C GLY A 9 22.78 -13.54 -13.87
N LEU A 10 21.53 -13.15 -13.63
CA LEU A 10 21.08 -12.09 -12.73
C LEU A 10 21.66 -12.15 -11.29
N SER A 11 22.18 -13.30 -10.85
CA SER A 11 22.78 -13.48 -9.53
C SER A 11 24.10 -12.71 -9.34
N GLU A 12 24.81 -12.35 -10.41
CA GLU A 12 26.10 -11.66 -10.31
C GLU A 12 25.97 -10.13 -10.34
N PHE A 13 24.84 -9.57 -10.80
CA PHE A 13 24.65 -8.12 -10.90
C PHE A 13 24.25 -7.46 -9.56
N LEU A 14 23.73 -8.24 -8.59
CA LEU A 14 23.32 -7.74 -7.27
C LEU A 14 24.44 -7.73 -6.22
N ALA A 15 25.66 -8.18 -6.55
CA ALA A 15 26.78 -8.25 -5.61
C ALA A 15 27.52 -6.91 -5.39
N GLY A 16 27.11 -5.83 -6.07
CA GLY A 16 27.90 -4.59 -6.17
C GLY A 16 27.55 -3.45 -5.20
N SER A 17 26.69 -3.63 -4.19
CA SER A 17 26.28 -2.51 -3.31
C SER A 17 25.92 -2.92 -1.88
N LEU A 18 26.75 -3.75 -1.25
CA LEU A 18 26.62 -4.08 0.18
C LEU A 18 27.76 -3.48 0.98
N VAL A 19 27.45 -2.48 1.81
CA VAL A 19 28.31 -2.10 2.94
C VAL A 19 28.19 -3.20 3.99
N SER A 20 29.28 -3.95 4.16
CA SER A 20 29.45 -4.98 5.18
C SER A 20 29.52 -4.38 6.59
N ILE A 21 28.78 -4.98 7.52
CA ILE A 21 29.12 -5.02 8.94
C ILE A 21 28.90 -6.48 9.37
N GLY A 22 29.97 -7.26 9.50
CA GLY A 22 29.93 -8.71 9.76
C GLY A 22 29.69 -9.08 11.25
N PRO A 23 30.01 -10.32 11.68
CA PRO A 23 30.13 -11.57 10.94
C PRO A 23 29.04 -12.59 11.36
N VAL A 24 28.54 -13.40 10.43
CA VAL A 24 27.82 -14.63 10.78
C VAL A 24 28.52 -15.80 10.09
N ASN A 25 29.15 -16.65 10.90
CA ASN A 25 29.65 -17.95 10.50
C ASN A 25 28.47 -18.83 10.10
N GLY A 26 28.48 -19.33 8.87
CA GLY A 26 27.49 -20.28 8.38
C GLY A 26 27.40 -20.20 6.86
N GLU A 27 28.03 -21.14 6.18
CA GLU A 27 27.97 -21.28 4.72
C GLU A 27 26.51 -21.48 4.26
N GLY A 28 25.88 -20.40 3.80
CA GLY A 28 24.59 -20.39 3.11
C GLY A 28 24.75 -19.67 1.78
N ASN A 29 25.12 -20.43 0.75
CA ASN A 29 25.37 -19.92 -0.60
C ASN A 29 24.04 -19.47 -1.25
N LEU A 30 24.00 -18.30 -1.90
CA LEU A 30 22.80 -17.68 -2.51
C LEU A 30 22.06 -18.59 -3.52
N LYS A 31 22.74 -19.63 -4.03
CA LYS A 31 22.12 -20.68 -4.86
C LYS A 31 20.97 -21.43 -4.18
N SER A 32 20.86 -21.42 -2.86
CA SER A 32 19.79 -22.13 -2.15
C SER A 32 18.46 -21.38 -2.06
N PHE A 33 18.38 -20.14 -2.56
CA PHE A 33 17.16 -19.32 -2.47
C PHE A 33 16.26 -19.45 -3.72
N LEU A 34 16.81 -19.81 -4.88
CA LEU A 34 16.09 -19.93 -6.16
C LEU A 34 15.75 -21.38 -6.56
N SER A 35 15.97 -22.37 -5.67
CA SER A 35 15.87 -23.79 -6.06
C SER A 35 15.14 -24.68 -5.05
N ARG A 36 14.18 -24.17 -4.26
CA ARG A 36 13.39 -25.02 -3.36
C ARG A 36 11.96 -25.23 -3.89
N PRO A 37 11.46 -26.48 -3.90
CA PRO A 37 10.06 -26.73 -4.20
C PRO A 37 9.18 -26.13 -3.08
N TYR A 38 8.16 -25.38 -3.49
CA TYR A 38 7.28 -24.61 -2.61
C TYR A 38 6.29 -25.51 -1.86
N PRO A 39 6.02 -25.26 -0.56
CA PRO A 39 4.81 -25.74 0.08
C PRO A 39 3.64 -24.80 -0.24
N SER A 40 2.47 -25.40 -0.43
CA SER A 40 1.21 -24.75 -0.78
C SER A 40 0.57 -24.05 0.42
N HIS A 41 0.87 -22.77 0.71
CA HIS A 41 0.01 -21.92 1.55
C HIS A 41 0.16 -20.42 1.20
N GLY A 42 -0.98 -19.76 0.96
CA GLY A 42 -1.10 -18.41 0.41
C GLY A 42 -0.70 -17.30 1.38
N SER A 43 0.51 -16.78 1.22
CA SER A 43 0.94 -15.50 1.80
C SER A 43 1.59 -14.67 0.71
N CYS A 44 1.08 -13.45 0.50
CA CYS A 44 1.63 -12.49 -0.45
C CYS A 44 2.91 -11.85 0.14
N ARG A 45 3.99 -11.73 -0.64
CA ARG A 45 5.24 -11.08 -0.21
C ARG A 45 5.43 -9.76 -0.95
N ILE A 46 5.71 -8.67 -0.24
CA ILE A 46 5.89 -7.34 -0.82
C ILE A 46 7.38 -6.97 -0.81
N TYR A 47 7.93 -6.51 -1.94
CA TYR A 47 9.30 -6.02 -2.02
C TYR A 47 9.31 -4.51 -2.32
N ILE A 48 9.90 -3.72 -1.42
CA ILE A 48 10.16 -2.28 -1.58
C ILE A 48 11.55 -2.00 -0.98
N GLU A 49 12.43 -1.31 -1.73
CA GLU A 49 13.69 -0.81 -1.19
C GLU A 49 13.48 0.52 -0.45
N TYR A 50 13.55 0.50 0.89
CA TYR A 50 13.68 1.72 1.69
C TYR A 50 15.12 1.89 2.16
N ASN A 51 15.71 3.05 1.88
CA ASN A 51 16.93 3.50 2.56
C ASN A 51 16.56 3.94 3.99
N ILE A 52 16.50 2.98 4.92
CA ILE A 52 16.43 3.27 6.36
C ILE A 52 17.86 3.42 6.86
N LEU A 53 18.28 4.65 7.12
CA LEU A 53 19.47 4.91 7.94
C LEU A 53 19.20 4.39 9.35
N ALA A 54 19.69 3.19 9.64
CA ALA A 54 19.59 2.54 10.94
C ALA A 54 20.41 3.30 11.99
N GLY A 55 19.76 4.26 12.67
CA GLY A 55 20.21 4.78 13.96
C GLY A 55 19.73 3.85 15.07
N PHE A 56 20.58 2.90 15.48
CA PHE A 56 20.35 2.13 16.70
C PHE A 56 20.24 3.06 17.91
N LYS A 57 19.02 3.23 18.43
CA LYS A 57 18.79 3.57 19.85
C LYS A 57 17.62 2.74 20.36
N SER A 58 17.97 1.68 21.09
CA SER A 58 17.13 1.16 22.17
C SER A 58 16.79 2.32 23.09
N CYS A 59 15.58 2.84 22.94
CA CYS A 59 14.96 3.79 23.83
C CYS A 59 13.46 3.47 23.78
N MET A 60 12.99 2.60 24.68
CA MET A 60 11.63 2.73 25.18
C MET A 60 11.50 4.18 25.66
N LYS A 61 10.94 5.05 24.82
CA LYS A 61 10.75 6.45 25.18
C LYS A 61 9.77 6.48 26.36
N PRO A 62 9.98 7.33 27.38
CA PRO A 62 9.02 7.51 28.47
C PRO A 62 7.68 7.98 27.90
N TRP A 63 6.77 7.04 27.69
CA TRP A 63 5.50 7.20 26.98
C TRP A 63 4.49 8.07 27.75
N ALA A 64 4.68 8.24 29.07
CA ALA A 64 3.64 8.72 29.97
C ALA A 64 3.53 10.25 30.14
N GLU A 65 4.55 11.05 29.81
CA GLU A 65 4.61 12.42 30.37
C GLU A 65 4.45 13.56 29.34
N LYS A 66 4.58 13.28 28.03
CA LYS A 66 4.51 14.31 26.97
C LYS A 66 3.29 14.24 26.05
N ARG A 67 2.51 13.15 26.06
CA ARG A 67 1.41 12.89 25.10
C ARG A 67 -0.01 13.08 25.67
N ARG A 68 -0.14 13.43 26.95
CA ARG A 68 -1.39 13.52 27.73
C ARG A 68 -2.43 14.58 27.27
N MET A 69 -2.20 15.24 26.13
CA MET A 69 -3.02 16.35 25.61
C MET A 69 -3.49 16.16 24.16
N THR A 70 -3.17 15.03 23.52
CA THR A 70 -3.46 14.84 22.09
C THR A 70 -4.80 14.12 21.92
N VAL A 71 -5.84 14.88 21.56
CA VAL A 71 -7.15 14.31 21.21
C VAL A 71 -7.14 13.93 19.74
N ILE A 72 -7.40 12.66 19.43
CA ILE A 72 -7.45 12.18 18.04
C ILE A 72 -8.67 12.79 17.34
N GLN A 73 -8.42 13.34 16.16
CA GLN A 73 -9.44 13.97 15.30
C GLN A 73 -9.57 13.26 13.95
N MET A 74 -8.62 12.38 13.61
CA MET A 74 -8.64 11.58 12.40
C MET A 74 -8.09 10.18 12.68
N ILE A 75 -8.77 9.17 12.16
CA ILE A 75 -8.32 7.78 12.13
C ILE A 75 -8.20 7.36 10.67
N ALA A 76 -7.02 6.93 10.27
CA ALA A 76 -6.74 6.35 8.96
C ALA A 76 -6.48 4.85 9.10
N CYS A 77 -7.18 4.04 8.32
CA CYS A 77 -7.00 2.59 8.33
C CYS A 77 -6.61 2.08 6.95
N ASP A 78 -5.66 1.15 6.89
CA ASP A 78 -5.54 0.26 5.74
C ASP A 78 -6.75 -0.68 5.63
N LEU A 79 -6.89 -1.29 4.45
CA LEU A 79 -7.91 -2.28 4.13
C LEU A 79 -7.41 -3.71 4.35
N ASP A 80 -6.71 -4.27 3.37
CA ASP A 80 -6.20 -5.64 3.37
C ASP A 80 -5.31 -5.87 4.60
N GLY A 81 -5.47 -6.97 5.34
CA GLY A 81 -4.68 -7.27 6.54
C GLY A 81 -4.98 -6.40 7.77
N THR A 82 -5.82 -5.36 7.61
CA THR A 82 -6.14 -4.39 8.66
C THR A 82 -7.66 -4.26 8.92
N LEU A 83 -8.42 -3.59 8.06
CA LEU A 83 -9.86 -3.35 8.25
C LEU A 83 -10.74 -4.44 7.62
N LEU A 84 -10.23 -5.13 6.60
CA LEU A 84 -10.93 -6.21 5.94
C LEU A 84 -10.66 -7.55 6.64
N ASP A 85 -11.69 -8.39 6.71
CA ASP A 85 -11.56 -9.78 7.10
C ASP A 85 -11.01 -10.66 5.96
N ARG A 86 -10.89 -11.96 6.23
CA ARG A 86 -10.36 -12.95 5.27
C ARG A 86 -11.25 -13.14 4.04
N ASP A 87 -12.53 -12.78 4.15
CA ASP A 87 -13.51 -12.83 3.06
C ASP A 87 -13.59 -11.50 2.29
N ILE A 88 -12.65 -10.58 2.56
CA ILE A 88 -12.52 -9.27 1.87
C ILE A 88 -13.75 -8.37 2.12
N HIS A 89 -14.32 -8.47 3.32
CA HIS A 89 -15.40 -7.62 3.81
C HIS A 89 -14.93 -6.76 4.99
N VAL A 90 -15.52 -5.57 5.15
CA VAL A 90 -15.22 -4.72 6.30
C VAL A 90 -15.68 -5.41 7.59
N ASN A 91 -14.76 -5.59 8.55
CA ASN A 91 -15.09 -6.23 9.81
C ASN A 91 -16.27 -5.50 10.51
N PRO A 92 -17.39 -6.19 10.83
CA PRO A 92 -18.58 -5.53 11.39
C PRO A 92 -18.35 -4.86 12.74
N LYS A 93 -17.47 -5.41 13.59
CA LYS A 93 -17.14 -4.85 14.91
C LYS A 93 -16.32 -3.58 14.75
N ALA A 94 -15.28 -3.61 13.91
CA ALA A 94 -14.51 -2.42 13.56
C ALA A 94 -15.40 -1.32 12.96
N ALA A 95 -16.25 -1.66 11.99
CA ALA A 95 -17.19 -0.72 11.37
C ALA A 95 -18.12 -0.08 12.40
N HIS A 96 -18.65 -0.86 13.35
CA HIS A 96 -19.49 -0.34 14.42
C HIS A 96 -18.76 0.73 15.24
N LEU A 97 -17.56 0.44 15.71
CA LEU A 97 -16.75 1.37 16.52
C LEU A 97 -16.34 2.62 15.73
N LEU A 98 -15.89 2.45 14.49
CA LEU A 98 -15.54 3.57 13.60
C LEU A 98 -16.75 4.48 13.35
N ARG A 99 -17.96 3.93 13.18
CA ARG A 99 -19.19 4.73 13.04
C ARG A 99 -19.54 5.49 14.31
N GLN A 100 -19.29 4.92 15.49
CA GLN A 100 -19.49 5.63 16.75
C GLN A 100 -18.52 6.82 16.88
N LEU A 101 -17.23 6.60 16.58
CA LEU A 101 -16.20 7.64 16.58
C LEU A 101 -16.49 8.71 15.52
N TRP A 102 -16.96 8.32 14.34
CA TRP A 102 -17.37 9.27 13.32
C TRP A 102 -18.48 10.22 13.80
N LYS A 103 -19.46 9.71 14.56
CA LYS A 103 -20.54 10.52 15.14
C LYS A 103 -20.06 11.53 16.19
N THR A 104 -18.86 11.36 16.76
CA THR A 104 -18.28 12.34 17.68
C THR A 104 -17.49 13.44 16.97
N GLY A 105 -17.39 13.37 15.63
CA GLY A 105 -16.67 14.34 14.80
C GLY A 105 -15.27 13.87 14.37
N ILE A 106 -14.86 12.64 14.70
CA ILE A 106 -13.58 12.09 14.24
C ILE A 106 -13.69 11.73 12.75
N HIS A 107 -12.75 12.20 11.94
CA HIS A 107 -12.68 11.84 10.53
C HIS A 107 -12.18 10.40 10.36
N ILE A 108 -12.94 9.57 9.64
CA ILE A 108 -12.54 8.19 9.34
C ILE A 108 -12.13 8.08 7.87
N VAL A 109 -10.85 7.79 7.64
CA VAL A 109 -10.20 7.76 6.34
C VAL A 109 -9.78 6.33 6.01
N ILE A 110 -10.07 5.87 4.79
CA ILE A 110 -9.49 4.64 4.24
C ILE A 110 -8.19 5.02 3.51
N ALA A 111 -7.08 4.35 3.80
CA ALA A 111 -5.79 4.56 3.16
C ALA A 111 -5.20 3.25 2.63
N THR A 112 -5.27 3.02 1.32
CA THR A 112 -5.07 1.70 0.72
C THR A 112 -4.21 1.74 -0.55
N GLY A 113 -3.55 0.62 -0.83
CA GLY A 113 -2.92 0.35 -2.13
C GLY A 113 -3.92 0.09 -3.25
N ARG A 114 -5.16 -0.31 -2.91
CA ARG A 114 -6.22 -0.57 -3.88
C ARG A 114 -6.55 0.66 -4.72
N SER A 115 -7.02 0.41 -5.94
CA SER A 115 -7.66 1.44 -6.76
C SER A 115 -8.87 2.06 -6.06
N TRP A 116 -9.22 3.29 -6.40
CA TRP A 116 -10.42 3.92 -5.84
C TRP A 116 -11.71 3.13 -6.17
N ARG A 117 -11.75 2.45 -7.33
CA ARG A 117 -12.89 1.64 -7.78
C ARG A 117 -13.10 0.44 -6.86
N THR A 118 -12.02 -0.27 -6.51
CA THR A 118 -12.07 -1.45 -5.66
C THR A 118 -12.21 -1.09 -4.17
N ALA A 119 -11.66 0.04 -3.74
CA ALA A 119 -11.83 0.56 -2.38
C ALA A 119 -13.26 1.07 -2.11
N LEU A 120 -14.03 1.42 -3.15
CA LEU A 120 -15.39 1.94 -3.00
C LEU A 120 -16.33 0.96 -2.30
N LYS A 121 -16.21 -0.35 -2.56
CA LYS A 121 -16.99 -1.39 -1.88
C LYS A 121 -16.78 -1.32 -0.36
N ALA A 122 -15.52 -1.28 0.08
CA ALA A 122 -15.19 -1.16 1.51
C ALA A 122 -15.71 0.16 2.10
N ARG A 123 -15.65 1.27 1.36
CA ARG A 123 -16.22 2.55 1.81
C ARG A 123 -17.74 2.47 2.02
N GLN A 124 -18.45 1.79 1.12
CA GLN A 124 -19.89 1.56 1.21
C GLN A 124 -20.24 0.65 2.39
N GLU A 125 -19.54 -0.47 2.56
CA GLU A 125 -19.72 -1.39 3.69
C GLU A 125 -19.43 -0.72 5.03
N LEU A 126 -18.38 0.10 5.11
CA LEU A 126 -18.06 0.90 6.29
C LEU A 126 -19.22 1.84 6.65
N GLY A 127 -20.03 2.29 5.68
CA GLY A 127 -21.22 3.12 5.93
C GLY A 127 -20.90 4.49 6.50
N ILE A 128 -19.69 5.01 6.24
CA ILE A 128 -19.22 6.33 6.66
C ILE A 128 -18.88 7.13 5.39
N PRO A 129 -19.49 8.31 5.14
CA PRO A 129 -19.18 9.13 3.98
C PRO A 129 -17.83 9.85 4.12
N GLY A 130 -17.20 10.19 2.99
CA GLY A 130 -15.96 10.99 2.93
C GLY A 130 -14.85 10.31 2.12
N PRO A 131 -13.63 10.86 2.13
CA PRO A 131 -12.59 10.52 1.17
C PRO A 131 -11.89 9.19 1.43
N ILE A 132 -11.32 8.67 0.34
CA ILE A 132 -10.46 7.50 0.26
C ILE A 132 -9.09 7.99 -0.24
N VAL A 133 -8.03 7.62 0.47
CA VAL A 133 -6.65 7.69 -0.02
C VAL A 133 -6.37 6.35 -0.73
N ALA A 134 -6.32 6.38 -2.05
CA ALA A 134 -6.20 5.20 -2.93
C ALA A 134 -4.88 5.20 -3.72
N HIS A 135 -4.58 4.10 -4.41
CA HIS A 135 -3.36 3.94 -5.23
C HIS A 135 -2.09 4.27 -4.44
N ASN A 136 -1.97 3.70 -3.23
CA ASN A 136 -0.88 3.97 -2.29
C ASN A 136 -0.67 5.47 -2.00
N GLY A 137 -1.72 6.29 -2.06
CA GLY A 137 -1.63 7.73 -1.80
C GLY A 137 -1.44 8.62 -3.04
N ALA A 138 -1.33 8.05 -4.24
CA ALA A 138 -1.33 8.82 -5.48
C ALA A 138 -2.66 9.56 -5.70
N TYR A 139 -3.74 9.12 -5.06
CA TYR A 139 -5.07 9.62 -5.32
C TYR A 139 -5.88 9.81 -4.04
N VAL A 140 -6.50 10.98 -3.90
CA VAL A 140 -7.52 11.23 -2.86
C VAL A 140 -8.83 11.53 -3.55
N PHE A 141 -9.81 10.69 -3.29
CA PHE A 141 -11.12 10.74 -3.92
C PHE A 141 -12.22 10.69 -2.89
N ASP A 142 -13.15 11.64 -2.96
CA ASP A 142 -14.37 11.59 -2.16
C ASP A 142 -15.52 11.08 -3.03
N PRO A 143 -16.03 9.85 -2.77
CA PRO A 143 -17.13 9.25 -3.51
C PRO A 143 -18.52 9.62 -2.94
N SER A 144 -18.62 10.65 -2.09
CA SER A 144 -19.90 11.10 -1.53
C SER A 144 -20.86 11.63 -2.61
N LYS A 145 -21.99 12.23 -2.19
CA LYS A 145 -23.08 12.66 -3.09
C LYS A 145 -22.61 13.49 -4.29
N HIS A 146 -21.53 14.25 -4.13
CA HIS A 146 -20.87 14.99 -5.20
C HIS A 146 -19.43 14.48 -5.32
N PRO A 147 -19.19 13.46 -6.16
CA PRO A 147 -17.87 12.87 -6.27
C PRO A 147 -16.82 13.89 -6.69
N VAL A 148 -15.68 13.91 -6.01
CA VAL A 148 -14.62 14.89 -6.27
C VAL A 148 -13.23 14.27 -6.20
N GLU A 149 -12.43 14.55 -7.23
CA GLU A 149 -10.98 14.28 -7.22
C GLU A 149 -10.30 15.36 -6.37
N MET A 150 -9.89 15.04 -5.15
CA MET A 150 -9.33 16.04 -4.24
C MET A 150 -7.82 16.22 -4.43
N TYR A 151 -7.10 15.15 -4.69
CA TYR A 151 -5.64 15.17 -4.90
C TYR A 151 -5.20 14.09 -5.87
N ARG A 152 -4.16 14.41 -6.64
CA ARG A 152 -3.58 13.52 -7.66
C ARG A 152 -2.08 13.71 -7.77
N HIS A 153 -1.34 12.61 -7.76
CA HIS A 153 0.06 12.54 -8.12
C HIS A 153 0.24 11.37 -9.08
N GLY A 154 0.46 11.67 -10.37
CA GLY A 154 0.53 10.66 -11.41
C GLY A 154 1.83 10.71 -12.22
N ILE A 155 2.10 9.61 -12.90
CA ILE A 155 3.25 9.38 -13.76
C ILE A 155 3.18 10.35 -14.96
N PRO A 156 4.30 11.00 -15.36
CA PRO A 156 4.33 11.83 -16.56
C PRO A 156 3.81 11.07 -17.80
N ARG A 157 3.01 11.74 -18.64
CA ARG A 157 2.40 11.12 -19.83
C ARG A 157 3.44 10.49 -20.75
N SER A 158 4.56 11.19 -20.99
CA SER A 158 5.65 10.69 -21.84
C SER A 158 6.22 9.35 -21.34
N ARG A 159 6.31 9.16 -20.02
CA ARG A 159 6.75 7.90 -19.42
C ARG A 159 5.70 6.81 -19.58
N ALA A 160 4.44 7.14 -19.31
CA ALA A 160 3.34 6.21 -19.47
C ALA A 160 3.19 5.76 -20.94
N GLU A 161 3.38 6.65 -21.91
CA GLU A 161 3.36 6.34 -23.35
C GLU A 161 4.55 5.45 -23.76
N ALA A 162 5.72 5.63 -23.13
CA ALA A 162 6.86 4.73 -23.34
C ALA A 162 6.58 3.31 -22.80
N MET A 163 6.01 3.22 -21.60
CA MET A 163 5.60 1.94 -20.99
C MET A 163 4.46 1.27 -21.77
N LEU A 164 3.55 2.07 -22.34
CA LEU A 164 2.50 1.59 -23.24
C LEU A 164 3.11 0.91 -24.47
N ARG A 165 4.00 1.57 -25.19
CA ARG A 165 4.69 0.96 -26.35
C ARG A 165 5.43 -0.32 -25.96
N TRP A 166 6.20 -0.25 -24.86
CA TRP A 166 6.90 -1.40 -24.32
C TRP A 166 5.98 -2.61 -24.09
N SER A 167 4.79 -2.39 -23.53
CA SER A 167 3.83 -3.48 -23.28
C SER A 167 3.33 -4.18 -24.55
N PHE A 168 3.30 -3.48 -25.68
CA PHE A 168 2.96 -4.09 -26.96
C PHE A 168 4.15 -4.84 -27.56
N ASP A 169 5.35 -4.25 -27.49
CA ASP A 169 6.59 -4.85 -27.98
C ASP A 169 6.95 -6.15 -27.25
N THR A 170 6.62 -6.26 -25.96
CA THR A 170 6.92 -7.42 -25.10
C THR A 170 5.73 -8.32 -24.83
N GLU A 171 4.57 -7.96 -25.36
CA GLU A 171 3.30 -8.63 -25.06
C GLU A 171 2.85 -8.62 -23.59
N ALA A 172 3.40 -7.71 -22.79
CA ALA A 172 3.01 -7.55 -21.40
C ALA A 172 1.58 -7.01 -21.24
N HIS A 173 0.89 -7.53 -20.22
CA HIS A 173 -0.42 -7.03 -19.80
C HIS A 173 -0.24 -5.90 -18.78
N MET A 174 -0.61 -4.69 -19.19
CA MET A 174 -0.61 -3.50 -18.35
C MET A 174 -2.00 -2.89 -18.21
N ARG A 175 -2.26 -2.28 -17.04
CA ARG A 175 -3.46 -1.49 -16.76
C ARG A 175 -3.09 -0.08 -16.35
N PHE A 176 -3.72 0.94 -16.93
CA PHE A 176 -3.44 2.34 -16.62
C PHE A 176 -4.64 2.97 -15.90
N TYR A 177 -4.43 3.38 -14.66
CA TYR A 177 -5.48 3.99 -13.84
C TYR A 177 -5.49 5.51 -14.02
N LEU A 178 -6.54 6.02 -14.68
CA LEU A 178 -6.65 7.45 -15.00
C LEU A 178 -7.51 8.23 -14.00
N GLY A 179 -8.17 7.57 -13.05
CA GLY A 179 -8.98 8.16 -11.97
C GLY A 179 -10.46 8.32 -12.32
N TYR A 180 -11.16 9.23 -11.65
CA TYR A 180 -12.62 9.33 -11.77
C TYR A 180 -13.04 9.82 -13.16
N GLN A 181 -14.16 9.31 -13.68
CA GLN A 181 -14.70 9.60 -15.03
C GLN A 181 -13.78 9.25 -16.20
N HIS A 182 -12.71 8.50 -15.96
CA HIS A 182 -11.88 7.94 -17.02
C HIS A 182 -11.92 6.41 -16.98
N PRO A 183 -11.87 5.76 -18.15
CA PRO A 183 -11.71 4.32 -18.23
C PRO A 183 -10.36 3.89 -17.63
N VAL A 184 -10.27 2.63 -17.21
CA VAL A 184 -8.97 1.98 -17.03
C VAL A 184 -8.55 1.49 -18.40
N PHE A 185 -7.39 1.93 -18.88
CA PHE A 185 -6.87 1.43 -20.13
C PHE A 185 -6.18 0.09 -19.92
N LEU A 186 -6.44 -0.86 -20.82
CA LEU A 186 -5.88 -2.19 -20.81
C LEU A 186 -5.13 -2.41 -22.11
N THR A 187 -3.93 -2.97 -22.03
CA THR A 187 -3.15 -3.29 -23.23
C THR A 187 -3.56 -4.63 -23.82
N ARG A 188 -4.03 -5.54 -22.96
CA ARG A 188 -4.47 -6.90 -23.31
C ARG A 188 -5.63 -7.32 -22.43
N ILE A 189 -6.45 -8.23 -22.95
CA ILE A 189 -7.51 -8.92 -22.22
C ILE A 189 -6.89 -10.21 -21.65
N PRO A 190 -6.76 -10.38 -20.32
CA PRO A 190 -6.30 -11.65 -19.77
C PRO A 190 -7.32 -12.77 -20.02
N ASP A 191 -6.87 -14.04 -19.98
CA ASP A 191 -7.74 -15.18 -20.28
C ASP A 191 -8.94 -15.32 -19.31
N ASP A 192 -8.80 -14.78 -18.09
CA ASP A 192 -9.85 -14.75 -17.04
C ASP A 192 -10.63 -13.42 -17.00
N TYR A 193 -10.47 -12.57 -18.02
CA TYR A 193 -10.96 -11.19 -18.02
C TYR A 193 -12.46 -11.05 -17.79
N GLU A 194 -13.28 -11.97 -18.30
CA GLU A 194 -14.74 -11.93 -18.13
C GLU A 194 -15.17 -11.90 -16.65
N LEU A 195 -14.35 -12.46 -15.75
CA LEU A 195 -14.62 -12.48 -14.30
C LEU A 195 -14.35 -11.13 -13.62
N TRP A 196 -13.48 -10.30 -14.21
CA TRP A 196 -12.93 -9.09 -13.59
C TRP A 196 -13.23 -7.80 -14.35
N GLN A 197 -13.79 -7.90 -15.56
CA GLN A 197 -14.13 -6.77 -16.42
C GLN A 197 -15.04 -5.78 -15.70
N LYS A 198 -14.68 -4.50 -15.73
CA LYS A 198 -15.59 -3.40 -15.40
C LYS A 198 -16.14 -2.78 -16.68
N PRO A 199 -17.40 -2.30 -16.69
CA PRO A 199 -18.01 -1.71 -17.88
C PRO A 199 -17.20 -0.55 -18.50
N ASP A 200 -16.47 0.18 -17.66
CA ASP A 200 -15.66 1.34 -18.06
C ASP A 200 -14.20 0.96 -18.39
N ASP A 201 -13.83 -0.32 -18.47
CA ASP A 201 -12.48 -0.70 -18.86
C ASP A 201 -12.36 -0.70 -20.39
N LEU A 202 -11.28 -0.13 -20.92
CA LEU A 202 -11.08 0.07 -22.35
C LEU A 202 -9.81 -0.63 -22.82
N LEU A 203 -9.96 -1.56 -23.76
CA LEU A 203 -8.84 -2.13 -24.50
C LEU A 203 -8.30 -1.07 -25.46
N ILE A 204 -7.00 -0.78 -25.38
CA ILE A 204 -6.34 0.27 -26.16
C ILE A 204 -5.33 -0.30 -27.15
N THR A 205 -4.78 0.57 -28.00
CA THR A 205 -3.74 0.27 -29.01
C THR A 205 -2.45 1.01 -28.69
N PRO A 206 -1.30 0.65 -29.31
CA PRO A 206 -0.02 1.36 -29.09
C PRO A 206 -0.08 2.86 -29.35
N ASP A 207 -0.95 3.29 -30.28
CA ASP A 207 -1.12 4.69 -30.69
C ASP A 207 -2.16 5.44 -29.84
N THR A 208 -2.75 4.79 -28.84
CA THR A 208 -3.78 5.43 -28.00
C THR A 208 -3.17 6.55 -27.18
N LEU A 209 -3.71 7.76 -27.33
CA LEU A 209 -3.30 8.92 -26.55
C LEU A 209 -3.71 8.74 -25.08
N ILE A 210 -2.74 8.87 -24.17
CA ILE A 210 -3.01 8.91 -22.73
C ILE A 210 -3.47 10.33 -22.35
N PRO A 211 -4.74 10.53 -21.98
CA PRO A 211 -5.31 11.88 -21.88
C PRO A 211 -4.75 12.68 -20.69
N ARG A 212 -4.24 12.00 -19.65
CA ARG A 212 -3.71 12.61 -18.43
C ARG A 212 -2.68 11.71 -17.77
N LYS A 213 -1.92 12.26 -16.81
CA LYS A 213 -0.98 11.50 -15.97
C LYS A 213 -1.70 10.33 -15.28
N PRO A 214 -1.35 9.05 -15.56
CA PRO A 214 -1.89 7.91 -14.85
C PRO A 214 -1.50 7.96 -13.37
N LEU A 215 -2.42 7.59 -12.49
CA LEU A 215 -2.18 7.49 -11.04
C LEU A 215 -1.25 6.32 -10.71
N GLU A 216 -1.43 5.24 -11.46
CA GLU A 216 -0.74 3.97 -11.28
C GLU A 216 -0.78 3.22 -12.62
N ILE A 217 0.28 2.48 -12.92
CA ILE A 217 0.30 1.49 -14.00
C ILE A 217 0.55 0.14 -13.35
N LEU A 218 -0.36 -0.80 -13.55
CA LEU A 218 -0.23 -2.17 -13.08
C LEU A 218 0.42 -3.02 -14.16
N LEU A 219 1.43 -3.80 -13.81
CA LEU A 219 2.03 -4.84 -14.66
C LEU A 219 1.84 -6.20 -14.00
N LEU A 220 1.38 -7.19 -14.76
CA LEU A 220 1.11 -8.55 -14.29
C LEU A 220 1.98 -9.58 -15.01
N GLY A 221 2.37 -10.61 -14.27
CA GLY A 221 3.04 -11.80 -14.81
C GLY A 221 4.54 -11.82 -14.53
N GLN A 222 5.04 -12.97 -14.07
CA GLN A 222 6.41 -13.10 -13.57
C GLN A 222 7.46 -12.74 -14.62
N GLU A 223 7.39 -13.31 -15.82
CA GLU A 223 8.37 -13.09 -16.88
C GLU A 223 8.44 -11.61 -17.31
N HIS A 224 7.28 -10.98 -17.54
CA HIS A 224 7.21 -9.57 -17.93
C HIS A 224 7.68 -8.64 -16.82
N VAL A 225 7.37 -8.95 -15.55
CA VAL A 225 7.88 -8.20 -14.40
C VAL A 225 9.40 -8.27 -14.33
N GLU A 226 9.98 -9.46 -14.43
CA GLU A 226 11.43 -9.63 -14.42
C GLU A 226 12.09 -8.92 -15.60
N GLN A 227 11.49 -8.99 -16.80
CA GLN A 227 11.97 -8.26 -17.96
C GLN A 227 11.90 -6.74 -17.75
N PHE A 228 10.77 -6.23 -17.25
CA PHE A 228 10.59 -4.82 -16.98
C PHE A 228 11.63 -4.31 -15.98
N VAL A 229 11.86 -5.04 -14.88
CA VAL A 229 12.89 -4.68 -13.89
C VAL A 229 14.30 -4.72 -14.47
N ARG A 230 14.61 -5.63 -15.40
CA ARG A 230 15.92 -5.62 -16.10
C ARG A 230 16.13 -4.37 -16.95
N GLU A 231 15.09 -3.91 -17.63
CA GLU A 231 15.18 -2.79 -18.58
C GLU A 231 15.01 -1.42 -17.92
N TYR A 232 14.11 -1.32 -16.94
CA TYR A 232 13.74 -0.08 -16.26
C TYR A 232 14.30 0.03 -14.84
N GLY A 233 14.76 -1.06 -14.23
CA GLY A 233 15.10 -1.06 -12.80
C GLY A 233 13.89 -0.84 -11.89
N LEU A 234 14.13 -0.79 -10.57
CA LEU A 234 13.08 -0.61 -9.56
C LEU A 234 12.58 0.84 -9.43
N LYS A 235 13.35 1.81 -9.93
CA LYS A 235 12.99 3.23 -9.90
C LYS A 235 13.70 4.01 -10.99
N GLY A 236 13.05 5.07 -11.45
CA GLY A 236 13.58 6.05 -12.38
C GLY A 236 13.33 7.47 -11.88
N PRO A 237 13.70 8.49 -12.67
CA PRO A 237 13.47 9.90 -12.31
C PRO A 237 11.97 10.25 -12.21
N ASP A 238 11.11 9.44 -12.80
CA ASP A 238 9.69 9.72 -13.04
C ASP A 238 8.77 8.54 -12.70
N TYR A 239 9.31 7.46 -12.11
CA TYR A 239 8.51 6.36 -11.58
C TYR A 239 9.23 5.58 -10.47
N GLU A 240 8.47 4.83 -9.71
CA GLU A 240 8.94 3.86 -8.70
C GLU A 240 8.02 2.63 -8.69
N LEU A 241 8.61 1.46 -8.48
CA LEU A 241 7.91 0.17 -8.50
C LEU A 241 7.65 -0.32 -7.08
N THR A 242 6.44 -0.81 -6.84
CA THR A 242 6.12 -1.65 -5.68
C THR A 242 5.75 -3.03 -6.18
N MET A 243 6.47 -4.06 -5.73
CA MET A 243 6.25 -5.43 -6.18
C MET A 243 5.45 -6.22 -5.15
N PHE A 244 4.45 -6.96 -5.63
CA PHE A 244 3.63 -7.89 -4.87
C PHE A 244 3.80 -9.30 -5.46
N ASP A 245 4.27 -10.23 -4.64
CA ASP A 245 4.44 -11.63 -4.98
C ASP A 245 3.25 -12.41 -4.42
N HIS A 246 2.41 -12.94 -5.30
CA HIS A 246 1.23 -13.73 -4.94
C HIS A 246 1.52 -15.23 -4.96
N GLY A 247 2.79 -15.65 -5.01
CA GLY A 247 3.26 -17.03 -5.07
C GLY A 247 3.19 -17.65 -6.47
N HIS A 248 2.10 -17.42 -7.19
CA HIS A 248 1.90 -17.97 -8.55
C HIS A 248 2.13 -16.95 -9.66
N PHE A 249 2.11 -15.65 -9.34
CA PHE A 249 2.43 -14.57 -10.25
C PHE A 249 2.98 -13.37 -9.48
N LEU A 250 3.71 -12.51 -10.19
CA LEU A 250 4.12 -11.20 -9.71
C LEU A 250 3.18 -10.13 -10.24
N GLU A 251 2.88 -9.18 -9.38
CA GLU A 251 2.21 -7.93 -9.68
C GLU A 251 3.16 -6.77 -9.36
N VAL A 252 3.19 -5.77 -10.23
CA VAL A 252 3.96 -4.54 -10.00
C VAL A 252 3.07 -3.33 -10.17
N ASN A 253 3.02 -2.51 -9.13
CA ASN A 253 2.43 -1.19 -9.18
C ASN A 253 3.54 -0.20 -9.49
N ILE A 254 3.45 0.42 -10.65
CA ILE A 254 4.30 1.52 -11.06
C ILE A 254 3.56 2.80 -10.69
N CYS A 255 4.18 3.65 -9.87
CA CYS A 255 3.64 4.94 -9.44
C CYS A 255 4.63 6.06 -9.75
N ALA A 256 4.20 7.31 -9.62
CA ALA A 256 5.13 8.44 -9.62
C ALA A 256 6.07 8.38 -8.39
N PRO A 257 7.29 8.95 -8.46
CA PRO A 257 8.23 8.90 -7.35
C PRO A 257 7.65 9.54 -6.08
N ASN A 258 8.03 8.98 -4.92
CA ASN A 258 7.60 9.45 -3.60
C ASN A 258 6.09 9.33 -3.32
N VAL A 259 5.33 8.62 -4.15
CA VAL A 259 3.95 8.27 -3.83
C VAL A 259 3.94 7.28 -2.67
N ASN A 260 3.29 7.65 -1.57
CA ASN A 260 3.03 6.78 -0.44
C ASN A 260 1.76 7.22 0.32
N LYS A 261 1.20 6.35 1.17
CA LYS A 261 -0.06 6.60 1.88
C LYS A 261 0.00 7.87 2.75
N SER A 262 1.17 8.21 3.31
CA SER A 262 1.36 9.40 4.14
C SER A 262 1.20 10.71 3.36
N GLU A 263 1.55 10.75 2.08
CA GLU A 263 1.37 11.94 1.23
C GLU A 263 -0.12 12.27 1.04
N GLY A 264 -0.91 11.27 0.67
CA GLY A 264 -2.36 11.41 0.49
C GLY A 264 -3.08 11.69 1.82
N LEU A 265 -2.69 11.00 2.89
CA LEU A 265 -3.24 11.27 4.22
C LEU A 265 -2.86 12.67 4.73
N GLY A 266 -1.62 13.09 4.52
CA GLY A 266 -1.13 14.41 4.88
C GLY A 266 -1.83 15.52 4.11
N TYR A 267 -2.15 15.30 2.82
CA TYR A 267 -3.01 16.20 2.07
C TYR A 267 -4.38 16.37 2.76
N LEU A 268 -5.07 15.27 3.10
CA LEU A 268 -6.37 15.33 3.78
C LEU A 268 -6.31 16.02 5.14
N ALA A 269 -5.30 15.69 5.95
CA ALA A 269 -5.12 16.33 7.25
C ALA A 269 -4.96 17.85 7.12
N ARG A 270 -4.21 18.33 6.11
CA ARG A 270 -4.12 19.77 5.81
C ARG A 270 -5.46 20.38 5.38
N GLN A 271 -6.22 19.70 4.52
CA GLN A 271 -7.55 20.17 4.08
C GLN A 271 -8.51 20.32 5.27
N TYR A 272 -8.47 19.38 6.21
CA TYR A 272 -9.29 19.41 7.42
C TYR A 272 -8.69 20.21 8.57
N ARG A 273 -7.51 20.82 8.37
CA ARG A 273 -6.76 21.58 9.39
C ARG A 273 -6.48 20.76 10.66
N ILE A 274 -6.24 19.46 10.49
CA ILE A 274 -5.90 18.53 11.56
C ILE A 274 -4.37 18.41 11.60
N PRO A 275 -3.72 18.78 12.72
CA PRO A 275 -2.28 18.60 12.84
C PRO A 275 -1.95 17.11 12.88
N ARG A 276 -0.81 16.69 12.31
CA ARG A 276 -0.44 15.27 12.23
C ARG A 276 -0.46 14.57 13.59
N GLN A 277 -0.18 15.30 14.68
CA GLN A 277 -0.21 14.80 16.05
C GLN A 277 -1.60 14.26 16.46
N ASN A 278 -2.67 14.79 15.86
CA ASN A 278 -4.05 14.39 16.13
C ASN A 278 -4.55 13.31 15.16
N VAL A 279 -3.64 12.69 14.40
CA VAL A 279 -3.94 11.59 13.47
C VAL A 279 -3.47 10.27 14.07
N LEU A 280 -4.37 9.29 14.09
CA LEU A 280 -4.06 7.89 14.38
C LEU A 280 -4.10 7.11 13.07
N ALA A 281 -3.05 6.32 12.80
CA ALA A 281 -2.97 5.47 11.62
C ALA A 281 -2.87 4.00 12.01
N ILE A 282 -3.54 3.12 11.28
CA ILE A 282 -3.53 1.66 11.48
C ILE A 282 -3.17 0.98 10.16
N GLY A 283 -2.23 0.05 10.20
CA GLY A 283 -1.79 -0.71 9.01
C GLY A 283 -0.99 -1.97 9.35
N ASP A 284 -0.64 -2.74 8.34
CA ASP A 284 0.04 -4.04 8.48
C ASP A 284 1.11 -4.29 7.41
N GLY A 285 1.02 -3.61 6.26
CA GLY A 285 1.89 -3.82 5.10
C GLY A 285 3.02 -2.80 4.96
N LEU A 286 4.02 -3.11 4.14
CA LEU A 286 5.21 -2.25 3.96
C LEU A 286 4.87 -0.86 3.42
N ASN A 287 3.78 -0.76 2.64
CA ASN A 287 3.21 0.49 2.15
C ASN A 287 2.53 1.35 3.25
N ASP A 288 2.32 0.81 4.46
CA ASP A 288 1.82 1.56 5.62
C ASP A 288 2.92 2.22 6.43
N VAL A 289 4.15 1.71 6.37
CA VAL A 289 5.29 2.20 7.17
C VAL A 289 5.40 3.74 7.15
N PRO A 290 5.37 4.43 5.98
CA PRO A 290 5.43 5.89 5.96
C PRO A 290 4.25 6.55 6.69
N MET A 291 3.04 6.02 6.55
CA MET A 291 1.84 6.56 7.20
C MET A 291 1.90 6.37 8.72
N LEU A 292 2.33 5.20 9.19
CA LEU A 292 2.49 4.89 10.60
C LEU A 292 3.54 5.80 11.26
N GLN A 293 4.67 6.04 10.58
CA GLN A 293 5.73 6.96 11.04
C GLN A 293 5.29 8.43 11.06
N TRP A 294 4.50 8.83 10.06
CA TRP A 294 4.08 10.21 9.87
C TRP A 294 3.01 10.65 10.89
N ALA A 295 2.07 9.76 11.20
CA ALA A 295 0.97 9.98 12.12
C ALA A 295 1.45 10.34 13.53
N GLY A 296 0.58 10.99 14.31
CA GLY A 296 0.84 11.29 15.72
C GLY A 296 0.90 10.03 16.58
N ILE A 297 0.06 9.05 16.21
CA ILE A 297 -0.01 7.71 16.77
C ILE A 297 -0.08 6.70 15.62
N GLY A 298 0.99 5.95 15.40
CA GLY A 298 1.00 4.81 14.46
C GLY A 298 0.70 3.51 15.20
N ILE A 299 -0.20 2.68 14.67
CA ILE A 299 -0.53 1.36 15.22
C ILE A 299 -0.33 0.30 14.14
N ALA A 300 0.50 -0.70 14.43
CA ALA A 300 0.69 -1.84 13.54
C ALA A 300 -0.18 -3.02 13.97
N SER A 301 -0.74 -3.75 12.99
CA SER A 301 -1.31 -5.07 13.23
C SER A 301 -0.25 -6.04 13.76
N GLY A 302 -0.55 -6.81 14.81
CA GLY A 302 0.33 -7.87 15.30
C GLY A 302 0.61 -8.97 14.28
N ASN A 303 -0.31 -9.15 13.32
CA ASN A 303 -0.17 -10.04 12.16
C ASN A 303 0.57 -9.41 10.99
N GLY A 304 0.80 -8.10 11.03
CA GLY A 304 1.50 -7.36 9.98
C GLY A 304 3.00 -7.61 9.96
N LEU A 305 3.66 -7.02 8.96
CA LEU A 305 5.10 -7.12 8.76
C LEU A 305 5.87 -6.52 9.93
N LEU A 306 7.04 -7.10 10.23
CA LEU A 306 7.91 -6.64 11.32
C LEU A 306 8.30 -5.16 11.15
N GLN A 307 8.53 -4.71 9.92
CA GLN A 307 8.87 -3.33 9.60
C GLN A 307 7.77 -2.34 10.03
N CYS A 308 6.49 -2.75 9.99
CA CYS A 308 5.39 -1.95 10.52
C CYS A 308 5.43 -1.91 12.05
N GLN A 309 5.67 -3.07 12.67
CA GLN A 309 5.74 -3.20 14.13
C GLN A 309 6.89 -2.38 14.72
N GLU A 310 8.03 -2.29 14.02
CA GLU A 310 9.21 -1.55 14.45
C GLU A 310 9.00 -0.03 14.48
N VAL A 311 8.10 0.50 13.65
CA VAL A 311 7.87 1.95 13.52
C VAL A 311 6.64 2.44 14.26
N ALA A 312 5.76 1.53 14.68
CA ALA A 312 4.51 1.85 15.35
C ALA A 312 4.71 2.24 16.82
N ASP A 313 3.83 3.12 17.32
CA ASP A 313 3.73 3.45 18.75
C ASP A 313 3.06 2.33 19.56
N TYR A 314 2.25 1.49 18.91
CA TYR A 314 1.61 0.32 19.50
C TYR A 314 1.47 -0.80 18.46
N VAL A 315 1.57 -2.04 18.92
CA VAL A 315 1.35 -3.24 18.10
C VAL A 315 0.19 -4.00 18.70
N THR A 316 -0.83 -4.30 17.89
CA THR A 316 -2.00 -5.07 18.34
C THR A 316 -1.61 -6.52 18.66
N PRO A 317 -2.42 -7.27 19.42
CA PRO A 317 -2.14 -8.69 19.68
C PRO A 317 -2.01 -9.50 18.39
N ARG A 318 -1.04 -10.41 18.34
CA ARG A 318 -0.78 -11.26 17.15
C ARG A 318 -2.00 -12.10 16.78
N ASP A 319 -2.74 -12.63 17.73
CA ASP A 319 -3.89 -13.51 17.40
C ASP A 319 -5.19 -12.74 17.10
N SER A 320 -5.10 -11.43 16.82
CA SER A 320 -6.27 -10.62 16.52
C SER A 320 -6.66 -10.71 15.05
N ASP A 321 -7.83 -11.30 14.77
CA ASP A 321 -8.49 -11.21 13.46
C ASP A 321 -9.20 -9.85 13.24
N ASP A 322 -9.06 -8.91 14.17
CA ASP A 322 -9.63 -7.56 14.10
C ASP A 322 -8.68 -6.52 14.73
N PRO A 323 -7.57 -6.20 14.04
CA PRO A 323 -6.58 -5.27 14.56
C PRO A 323 -7.14 -3.86 14.72
N VAL A 324 -8.13 -3.45 13.93
CA VAL A 324 -8.77 -2.13 14.06
C VAL A 324 -9.55 -2.01 15.37
N THR A 325 -10.35 -3.00 15.73
CA THR A 325 -11.04 -3.00 17.03
C THR A 325 -10.04 -3.00 18.18
N ALA A 326 -8.98 -3.82 18.12
CA ALA A 326 -7.95 -3.86 19.15
C ALA A 326 -7.26 -2.49 19.32
N ALA A 327 -6.93 -1.83 18.20
CA ALA A 327 -6.33 -0.50 18.17
C ALA A 327 -7.25 0.57 18.78
N ILE A 328 -8.54 0.56 18.44
CA ILE A 328 -9.54 1.51 18.98
C ILE A 328 -9.68 1.34 20.49
N LEU A 329 -9.83 0.11 20.97
CA LEU A 329 -9.96 -0.17 22.41
C LEU A 329 -8.71 0.24 23.19
N TRP A 330 -7.53 -0.02 22.63
CA TRP A 330 -6.29 0.47 23.22
C TRP A 330 -6.24 2.00 23.28
N ALA A 331 -6.59 2.69 22.19
CA ALA A 331 -6.55 4.15 22.12
C ALA A 331 -7.57 4.80 23.09
N GLU A 332 -8.74 4.19 23.27
CA GLU A 332 -9.71 4.60 24.29
C GLU A 332 -9.14 4.45 25.71
N GLN A 333 -8.51 3.32 26.03
CA GLN A 333 -7.87 3.11 27.34
C GLN A 333 -6.77 4.14 27.62
N GLN A 334 -6.14 4.68 26.57
CA GLN A 334 -5.16 5.77 26.69
C GLN A 334 -5.77 7.16 26.83
N GLY A 335 -7.10 7.28 26.78
CA GLY A 335 -7.79 8.57 26.79
C GLY A 335 -7.51 9.42 25.54
N LEU A 336 -7.07 8.79 24.45
CA LEU A 336 -6.80 9.46 23.17
C LEU A 336 -8.09 9.71 22.37
N LEU A 337 -9.10 8.89 22.64
CA LEU A 337 -10.44 8.98 22.08
C LEU A 337 -11.39 9.56 23.14
N GLY A 338 -12.39 10.34 22.70
CA GLY A 338 -13.51 10.69 23.58
C GLY A 338 -14.25 9.42 24.06
N PRO A 339 -15.08 9.50 25.12
CA PRO A 339 -15.72 8.31 25.70
C PRO A 339 -16.61 7.60 24.67
N LEU A 340 -16.33 6.32 24.39
CA LEU A 340 -17.25 5.51 23.59
C LEU A 340 -18.46 5.16 24.46
N ARG A 341 -19.65 5.31 23.88
CA ARG A 341 -20.85 4.76 24.50
C ARG A 341 -20.81 3.26 24.28
N HIS A 342 -20.25 2.52 25.25
CA HIS A 342 -20.34 1.07 25.30
C HIS A 342 -21.81 0.64 25.49
N GLN A 343 -22.61 0.68 24.43
CA GLN A 343 -23.77 -0.20 24.36
C GLN A 343 -23.20 -1.60 24.16
N LYS A 344 -23.52 -2.52 25.09
CA LYS A 344 -23.06 -3.91 25.08
C LYS A 344 -23.12 -4.47 23.65
N VAL A 345 -21.94 -4.70 23.07
CA VAL A 345 -21.78 -5.45 21.83
C VAL A 345 -21.99 -6.91 22.23
N PHE A 346 -23.09 -7.49 21.74
CA PHE A 346 -23.48 -8.88 22.02
C PHE A 346 -22.54 -9.90 21.37
#